data_AF-A0A1I1Y7K6-F1
#
_entry.id   AF-A0A1I1Y7K6-F1
#
_cell.length_a   1.000
_cell.length_b   1.000
_cell.length_c   1.000
_cell.angle_alpha   90.00
_cell.angle_beta   90.00
_cell.angle_gamma   90.00
#
_symmetry.space_group_name_H-M   'P 1'
#
loop_
_entity.id
_entity.type
_entity.pdbx_description
1 polymer ?
#
loop_
_entity_poly.entity_id
_entity_poly.type
_entity_poly.pdbx_seq_one_letter_code
_entity_poly.pdbx_strand_id
1 'polypeptide(L)'
;MDFVAIDFETANSNRSSACAVGIVEVQGGKIVFEQVWLINPQQHFDRMNIEIHGITPAMVADSPTFSELWLTLEPLLKNKQVVAHNASFDMSVLRYCLDEAALPYPAFHYYCTYQLSKKLLPDMPSYRLNVLAGYYQIPLNHHDALDDARAAALILVKLLEREQQLSPTELALAKGYKIGKMHARGYSPFSATAAKSKKQAKPAASASAKRAAASATETTAEKSGLQLVSGQKAEITRHLGLNQLLARVSWKLLNPAIEIDATAFLLSAARRCERDEDCIFYGNPDSPFNSVSYSKIGPHEAQFKIDFSKLPLQIQRMAFTLSIYEGEAQQHDFSQVAEISICLLHPQTEQLIAQFDFGEDLLKETAIVIGDLYLHNGHWKFDAIGKGFFSGLPALCENFGLEVSHPSNEAQLL
;
A
#
# COMPACT_ATOMS: atom_id res chain seq x y z
N MET A 1 -10.47 -29.89 -5.65
CA MET A 1 -9.78 -28.60 -5.46
C MET A 1 -10.38 -27.64 -6.48
N ASP A 2 -11.51 -27.05 -6.13
CA ASP A 2 -12.34 -26.29 -7.08
C ASP A 2 -12.55 -24.88 -6.55
N PHE A 3 -12.08 -23.88 -7.28
CA PHE A 3 -12.10 -22.47 -6.90
C PHE A 3 -11.80 -21.57 -8.11
N VAL A 4 -11.99 -20.26 -7.94
CA VAL A 4 -11.63 -19.24 -8.92
C VAL A 4 -10.64 -18.27 -8.28
N ALA A 5 -9.54 -17.98 -8.94
CA ALA A 5 -8.64 -16.89 -8.56
C ALA A 5 -9.00 -15.62 -9.35
N ILE A 6 -8.85 -14.47 -8.70
CA ILE A 6 -9.10 -13.15 -9.25
C ILE A 6 -7.98 -12.21 -8.83
N ASP A 7 -7.64 -11.27 -9.71
CA ASP A 7 -6.72 -10.17 -9.42
C ASP A 7 -7.15 -8.94 -10.23
N PHE A 8 -7.12 -7.75 -9.60
CA PHE A 8 -7.50 -6.48 -10.23
C PHE A 8 -6.32 -5.52 -10.34
N GLU A 9 -6.27 -4.80 -11.45
CA GLU A 9 -5.49 -3.57 -11.56
C GLU A 9 -6.41 -2.35 -11.47
N THR A 10 -5.88 -1.24 -10.95
CA THR A 10 -6.63 0.02 -10.77
C THR A 10 -5.97 1.15 -11.52
N ALA A 11 -6.76 2.01 -12.17
CA ALA A 11 -6.23 3.16 -12.89
C ALA A 11 -5.70 4.24 -11.95
N ASN A 12 -6.30 4.39 -10.76
CA ASN A 12 -5.96 5.44 -9.81
C ASN A 12 -6.29 5.05 -8.35
N SER A 13 -6.12 6.01 -7.43
CA SER A 13 -6.46 5.87 -6.00
C SER A 13 -7.87 5.40 -5.65
N ASN A 14 -8.83 5.66 -6.52
CA ASN A 14 -10.20 5.28 -6.31
C ASN A 14 -10.34 3.77 -6.52
N ARG A 15 -10.84 3.06 -5.50
CA ARG A 15 -11.04 1.61 -5.58
C ARG A 15 -12.09 1.20 -6.62
N SER A 16 -12.90 2.12 -7.14
CA SER A 16 -13.80 1.83 -8.27
C SER A 16 -13.14 1.98 -9.64
N SER A 17 -11.87 2.40 -9.71
CA SER A 17 -11.16 2.67 -10.96
C SER A 17 -10.56 1.43 -11.63
N ALA A 18 -11.14 0.24 -11.41
CA ALA A 18 -10.63 -1.01 -11.98
C ALA A 18 -10.40 -0.86 -13.49
N CYS A 19 -9.18 -1.14 -13.94
CA CYS A 19 -8.76 -0.99 -15.35
C CYS A 19 -8.40 -2.33 -16.01
N ALA A 20 -8.16 -3.37 -15.21
CA ALA A 20 -8.11 -4.75 -15.67
C ALA A 20 -8.57 -5.72 -14.58
N VAL A 21 -9.00 -6.91 -15.00
CA VAL A 21 -9.26 -8.04 -14.10
C VAL A 21 -8.83 -9.35 -14.75
N GLY A 22 -8.02 -10.12 -14.03
CA GLY A 22 -7.66 -11.49 -14.38
C GLY A 22 -8.53 -12.49 -13.62
N ILE A 23 -8.99 -13.54 -14.31
CA ILE A 23 -9.72 -14.66 -13.69
C ILE A 23 -9.11 -15.99 -14.14
N VAL A 24 -8.89 -16.86 -13.17
CA VAL A 24 -8.40 -18.23 -13.38
C VAL A 24 -9.30 -19.22 -12.65
N GLU A 25 -9.94 -20.15 -13.36
CA GLU A 25 -10.73 -21.22 -12.76
C GLU A 25 -9.91 -22.51 -12.63
N VAL A 26 -9.94 -23.09 -11.44
CA VAL A 26 -9.29 -24.35 -11.12
C VAL A 26 -10.37 -25.39 -10.81
N GLN A 27 -10.28 -26.55 -11.45
CA GLN A 27 -11.13 -27.72 -11.17
C GLN A 27 -10.24 -28.95 -11.05
N GLY A 28 -10.43 -29.73 -9.97
CA GLY A 28 -9.61 -30.91 -9.71
C GLY A 28 -8.11 -30.61 -9.59
N GLY A 29 -7.74 -29.40 -9.17
CA GLY A 29 -6.34 -28.96 -9.03
C GLY A 29 -5.67 -28.57 -10.35
N LYS A 30 -6.42 -28.52 -11.46
CA LYS A 30 -5.94 -28.08 -12.77
C LYS A 30 -6.64 -26.81 -13.19
N ILE A 31 -5.91 -25.91 -13.83
CA ILE A 31 -6.49 -24.73 -14.47
C ILE A 31 -7.33 -25.20 -15.66
N VAL A 32 -8.59 -24.77 -15.72
CA VAL A 32 -9.54 -25.12 -16.78
C VAL A 32 -10.07 -23.91 -17.56
N PHE A 33 -9.86 -22.71 -17.05
CA PHE A 33 -10.22 -21.46 -17.70
C PHE A 33 -9.30 -20.33 -17.22
N GLU A 34 -8.88 -19.48 -18.14
CA GLU A 34 -8.08 -18.29 -17.88
C GLU A 34 -8.55 -17.18 -18.80
N GLN A 35 -8.76 -15.98 -18.28
CA GLN A 35 -9.14 -14.83 -19.07
C GLN A 35 -8.77 -13.54 -18.36
N VAL A 36 -8.30 -12.57 -19.12
CA VAL A 36 -8.16 -11.18 -18.69
C VAL A 36 -9.13 -10.30 -19.46
N TRP A 37 -9.65 -9.29 -18.79
CA TRP A 37 -10.40 -8.21 -19.41
C TRP A 37 -9.77 -6.89 -19.02
N LEU A 38 -9.55 -6.04 -20.02
CA LEU A 38 -9.40 -4.61 -19.80
C LEU A 38 -10.77 -4.01 -19.51
N ILE A 39 -10.77 -2.98 -18.68
CA ILE A 39 -11.95 -2.28 -18.21
C ILE A 39 -11.74 -0.80 -18.47
N ASN A 40 -12.71 -0.13 -19.06
CA ASN A 40 -12.70 1.33 -19.11
C ASN A 40 -13.28 1.86 -17.79
N PRO A 41 -12.46 2.40 -16.86
CA PRO A 41 -12.98 2.91 -15.60
C PRO A 41 -13.74 4.22 -15.76
N GLN A 42 -13.67 4.87 -16.94
CA GLN A 42 -14.15 6.24 -17.18
C GLN A 42 -13.57 7.26 -16.18
N GLN A 43 -12.35 6.98 -15.72
CA GLN A 43 -11.61 7.79 -14.76
C GLN A 43 -10.20 8.07 -15.31
N HIS A 44 -9.53 9.05 -14.71
CA HIS A 44 -8.12 9.34 -15.01
C HIS A 44 -7.23 8.17 -14.60
N PHE A 45 -6.04 8.09 -15.21
CA PHE A 45 -5.01 7.13 -14.82
C PHE A 45 -3.87 7.86 -14.13
N ASP A 46 -3.49 7.34 -12.98
CA ASP A 46 -2.39 7.80 -12.16
C ASP A 46 -1.09 7.24 -12.71
N ARG A 47 -0.03 8.05 -12.76
CA ARG A 47 1.27 7.63 -13.30
C ARG A 47 1.80 6.38 -12.63
N MET A 48 1.77 6.39 -11.30
CA MET A 48 2.36 5.32 -10.52
C MET A 48 1.66 4.00 -10.84
N ASN A 49 0.35 4.00 -11.04
CA ASN A 49 -0.41 2.83 -11.47
C ASN A 49 0.03 2.37 -12.86
N ILE A 50 0.12 3.29 -13.84
CA ILE A 50 0.63 2.97 -15.18
C ILE A 50 2.06 2.39 -15.12
N GLU A 51 2.96 2.95 -14.31
CA GLU A 51 4.34 2.43 -14.18
C GLU A 51 4.37 1.04 -13.54
N ILE A 52 3.47 0.76 -12.60
CA ILE A 52 3.36 -0.55 -11.95
C ILE A 52 2.90 -1.61 -12.96
N HIS A 53 1.77 -1.41 -13.66
CA HIS A 53 1.10 -2.46 -14.45
C HIS A 53 1.13 -2.28 -15.98
N GLY A 54 1.60 -1.13 -16.47
CA GLY A 54 1.70 -0.81 -17.91
C GLY A 54 0.40 -0.45 -18.64
N ILE A 55 -0.79 -0.67 -18.05
CA ILE A 55 -2.08 -0.33 -18.66
C ILE A 55 -2.26 1.19 -18.80
N THR A 56 -2.48 1.66 -20.03
CA THR A 56 -2.69 3.09 -20.34
C THR A 56 -4.15 3.42 -20.66
N PRO A 57 -4.57 4.69 -20.55
CA PRO A 57 -5.91 5.13 -20.98
C PRO A 57 -6.26 4.72 -22.42
N ALA A 58 -5.27 4.73 -23.33
CA ALA A 58 -5.47 4.38 -24.73
C ALA A 58 -5.81 2.89 -24.92
N MET A 59 -5.23 2.01 -24.09
CA MET A 59 -5.49 0.56 -24.15
C MET A 59 -6.92 0.22 -23.74
N VAL A 60 -7.50 0.99 -22.81
CA VAL A 60 -8.83 0.71 -22.27
C VAL A 60 -9.95 1.52 -22.94
N ALA A 61 -9.63 2.43 -23.86
CA ALA A 61 -10.59 3.39 -24.40
C ALA A 61 -11.86 2.72 -24.98
N ASP A 62 -11.68 1.63 -25.72
CA ASP A 62 -12.76 0.84 -26.34
C ASP A 62 -13.16 -0.40 -25.52
N SER A 63 -12.61 -0.56 -24.32
CA SER A 63 -12.95 -1.66 -23.42
C SER A 63 -14.30 -1.43 -22.71
N PRO A 64 -15.02 -2.49 -22.29
CA PRO A 64 -16.27 -2.32 -21.55
C PRO A 64 -16.04 -1.60 -20.23
N THR A 65 -17.03 -0.83 -19.79
CA THR A 65 -17.09 -0.34 -18.41
C THR A 65 -17.27 -1.50 -17.44
N PHE A 66 -16.99 -1.26 -16.15
CA PHE A 66 -17.21 -2.29 -15.13
C PHE A 66 -18.66 -2.79 -15.12
N SER A 67 -19.65 -1.89 -15.29
CA SER A 67 -21.08 -2.24 -15.28
C SER A 67 -21.44 -3.20 -16.43
N GLU A 68 -20.92 -2.95 -17.63
CA GLU A 68 -21.13 -3.80 -18.80
C GLU A 68 -20.43 -5.15 -18.64
N LEU A 69 -19.17 -5.13 -18.16
CA LEU A 69 -18.38 -6.34 -17.95
C LEU A 69 -18.96 -7.22 -16.82
N TRP A 70 -19.64 -6.62 -15.83
CA TRP A 70 -20.19 -7.34 -14.68
C TRP A 70 -21.16 -8.47 -15.07
N LEU A 71 -21.91 -8.32 -16.16
CA LEU A 71 -22.80 -9.36 -16.68
C LEU A 71 -22.04 -10.65 -17.04
N THR A 72 -20.77 -10.51 -17.39
CA THR A 72 -19.86 -11.63 -17.69
C THR A 72 -19.15 -12.12 -16.43
N LEU A 73 -18.76 -11.23 -15.51
CA LEU A 73 -18.01 -11.57 -14.30
C LEU A 73 -18.86 -12.21 -13.20
N GLU A 74 -20.11 -11.75 -12.98
CA GLU A 74 -20.95 -12.25 -11.89
C GLU A 74 -21.10 -13.79 -11.92
N PRO A 75 -21.43 -14.42 -13.06
CA PRO A 75 -21.57 -15.88 -13.13
C PRO A 75 -20.27 -16.64 -12.83
N LEU A 76 -19.12 -16.02 -13.05
CA LEU A 76 -17.81 -16.63 -12.78
C LEU A 76 -17.48 -16.65 -11.29
N LEU A 77 -18.06 -15.74 -10.50
CA LEU A 77 -17.76 -15.57 -9.07
C LEU A 77 -18.87 -16.09 -8.15
N LYS A 78 -20.14 -15.94 -8.58
CA LYS A 78 -21.31 -16.24 -7.77
C LYS A 78 -21.36 -17.70 -7.33
N ASN A 79 -21.59 -17.91 -6.04
CA ASN A 79 -21.63 -19.19 -5.34
C ASN A 79 -20.34 -20.01 -5.43
N LYS A 80 -19.20 -19.39 -5.81
CA LYS A 80 -17.91 -20.06 -5.88
C LYS A 80 -17.04 -19.79 -4.65
N GLN A 81 -15.90 -20.48 -4.59
CA GLN A 81 -14.79 -20.19 -3.69
C GLN A 81 -13.80 -19.29 -4.46
N VAL A 82 -13.69 -18.03 -4.06
CA VAL A 82 -12.86 -17.02 -4.73
C VAL A 82 -11.54 -16.82 -4.00
N VAL A 83 -10.44 -16.65 -4.72
CA VAL A 83 -9.10 -16.61 -4.17
C VAL A 83 -8.37 -15.40 -4.74
N ALA A 84 -7.62 -14.69 -3.93
CA ALA A 84 -6.72 -13.65 -4.42
C ALA A 84 -5.45 -13.60 -3.54
N HIS A 85 -4.38 -13.02 -4.08
CA HIS A 85 -3.20 -12.70 -3.29
C HIS A 85 -3.41 -11.34 -2.64
N ASN A 86 -3.34 -11.26 -1.31
CA ASN A 86 -3.80 -10.06 -0.58
C ASN A 86 -5.28 -9.68 -0.84
N ALA A 87 -6.17 -10.68 -0.83
CA ALA A 87 -7.59 -10.54 -1.16
C ALA A 87 -8.39 -9.38 -0.52
N SER A 88 -7.91 -8.72 0.54
CA SER A 88 -8.55 -7.48 1.01
C SER A 88 -8.56 -6.37 -0.04
N PHE A 89 -7.52 -6.28 -0.87
CA PHE A 89 -7.41 -5.30 -1.93
C PHE A 89 -8.45 -5.57 -3.03
N ASP A 90 -8.44 -6.75 -3.65
CA ASP A 90 -9.34 -7.12 -4.75
C ASP A 90 -10.80 -7.06 -4.33
N MET A 91 -11.11 -7.55 -3.12
CA MET A 91 -12.46 -7.49 -2.60
C MET A 91 -12.87 -6.04 -2.28
N SER A 92 -11.93 -5.14 -2.01
CA SER A 92 -12.25 -3.71 -1.91
C SER A 92 -12.55 -3.12 -3.29
N VAL A 93 -11.74 -3.42 -4.31
CA VAL A 93 -11.93 -2.94 -5.68
C VAL A 93 -13.29 -3.37 -6.21
N LEU A 94 -13.57 -4.67 -6.14
CA LEU A 94 -14.84 -5.25 -6.58
C LEU A 94 -16.05 -4.60 -5.89
N ARG A 95 -15.99 -4.41 -4.56
CA ARG A 95 -17.09 -3.75 -3.83
C ARG A 95 -17.32 -2.32 -4.26
N TYR A 96 -16.26 -1.52 -4.39
CA TYR A 96 -16.38 -0.12 -4.78
C TYR A 96 -16.88 0.03 -6.22
N CYS A 97 -16.44 -0.85 -7.13
CA CYS A 97 -16.99 -0.91 -8.49
C CYS A 97 -18.49 -1.24 -8.48
N LEU A 98 -18.92 -2.22 -7.67
CA LEU A 98 -20.34 -2.57 -7.51
C LEU A 98 -21.16 -1.43 -6.90
N ASP A 99 -20.63 -0.77 -5.86
CA ASP A 99 -21.29 0.36 -5.20
C ASP A 99 -21.46 1.53 -6.18
N GLU A 100 -20.42 1.89 -6.94
CA GLU A 100 -20.46 2.98 -7.92
C GLU A 100 -21.42 2.69 -9.08
N ALA A 101 -21.44 1.45 -9.56
CA ALA A 101 -22.35 1.01 -10.60
C ALA A 101 -23.79 0.73 -10.10
N ALA A 102 -24.05 0.92 -8.80
CA ALA A 102 -25.32 0.57 -8.14
C ALA A 102 -25.77 -0.89 -8.40
N LEU A 103 -24.81 -1.81 -8.44
CA LEU A 103 -25.01 -3.24 -8.70
C LEU A 103 -25.09 -4.06 -7.40
N PRO A 104 -25.92 -5.11 -7.35
CA PRO A 104 -26.02 -5.95 -6.16
C PRO A 104 -24.75 -6.78 -5.94
N TYR A 105 -24.39 -6.98 -4.68
CA TYR A 105 -23.25 -7.83 -4.34
C TYR A 105 -23.54 -9.30 -4.62
N PRO A 106 -22.62 -10.04 -5.27
CA PRO A 106 -22.75 -11.47 -5.43
C PRO A 106 -22.58 -12.19 -4.09
N ALA A 107 -23.11 -13.40 -3.99
CA ALA A 107 -22.86 -14.27 -2.85
C ALA A 107 -21.69 -15.20 -3.17
N PHE A 108 -20.58 -15.13 -2.42
CA PHE A 108 -19.49 -16.10 -2.51
C PHE A 108 -18.63 -16.11 -1.25
N HIS A 109 -17.79 -17.14 -1.13
CA HIS A 109 -16.74 -17.21 -0.11
C HIS A 109 -15.40 -16.84 -0.72
N TYR A 110 -14.52 -16.20 0.05
CA TYR A 110 -13.18 -15.89 -0.43
C TYR A 110 -12.05 -16.16 0.57
N TYR A 111 -10.85 -16.34 0.01
CA TYR A 111 -9.64 -16.79 0.69
C TYR A 111 -8.44 -15.97 0.22
N CYS A 112 -7.43 -15.84 1.09
CA CYS A 112 -6.24 -15.03 0.82
C CYS A 112 -4.97 -15.89 0.85
N THR A 113 -4.30 -16.03 -0.30
CA THR A 113 -3.07 -16.85 -0.39
C THR A 113 -1.92 -16.23 0.37
N TYR A 114 -1.80 -14.90 0.42
CA TYR A 114 -0.81 -14.21 1.27
C TYR A 114 -0.91 -14.66 2.74
N GLN A 115 -2.12 -14.62 3.31
CA GLN A 115 -2.35 -15.00 4.71
C GLN A 115 -2.11 -16.50 4.94
N LEU A 116 -2.56 -17.36 4.02
CA LEU A 116 -2.36 -18.80 4.10
C LEU A 116 -0.88 -19.18 3.99
N SER A 117 -0.16 -18.62 3.02
CA SER A 117 1.29 -18.79 2.85
C SER A 117 2.04 -18.36 4.11
N LYS A 118 1.70 -17.19 4.68
CA LYS A 118 2.28 -16.72 5.95
C LYS A 118 2.11 -17.69 7.11
N LYS A 119 1.00 -18.41 7.13
CA LYS A 119 0.73 -19.41 8.17
C LYS A 119 1.48 -20.73 7.94
N LEU A 120 1.64 -21.12 6.68
CA LEU A 120 2.09 -22.46 6.28
C LEU A 120 3.59 -22.54 5.94
N LEU A 121 4.21 -21.40 5.62
CA LEU A 121 5.59 -21.27 5.21
C LEU A 121 6.35 -20.28 6.12
N PRO A 122 6.39 -20.49 7.45
CA PRO A 122 6.80 -19.48 8.44
C PRO A 122 8.22 -18.91 8.23
N ASP A 123 9.09 -19.65 7.55
CA ASP A 123 10.50 -19.30 7.37
C ASP A 123 10.78 -18.53 6.06
N MET A 124 9.74 -18.13 5.34
CA MET A 124 9.90 -17.34 4.10
C MET A 124 10.38 -15.91 4.41
N PRO A 125 11.30 -15.35 3.60
CA PRO A 125 11.82 -14.00 3.80
C PRO A 125 10.74 -12.94 3.55
N SER A 126 9.87 -13.17 2.58
CA SER A 126 8.69 -12.37 2.30
C SER A 126 7.59 -13.27 1.74
N TYR A 127 6.37 -12.76 1.74
CA TYR A 127 5.18 -13.45 1.24
C TYR A 127 4.54 -12.69 0.08
N ARG A 128 5.26 -11.75 -0.56
CA ARG A 128 4.87 -11.16 -1.84
C ARG A 128 4.64 -12.26 -2.89
N LEU A 129 3.83 -11.93 -3.89
CA LEU A 129 3.47 -12.86 -4.94
C LEU A 129 4.70 -13.37 -5.71
N ASN A 130 5.57 -12.47 -6.17
CA ASN A 130 6.82 -12.80 -6.86
C ASN A 130 7.74 -13.74 -6.04
N VAL A 131 7.88 -13.53 -4.73
CA VAL A 131 8.71 -14.36 -3.86
C VAL A 131 8.12 -15.76 -3.72
N LEU A 132 6.81 -15.87 -3.56
CA LEU A 132 6.13 -17.17 -3.50
C LEU A 132 6.11 -17.89 -4.84
N ALA A 133 5.92 -17.15 -5.94
CA ALA A 133 5.98 -17.67 -7.30
C ALA A 133 7.38 -18.24 -7.57
N GLY A 134 8.44 -17.50 -7.25
CA GLY A 134 9.82 -17.97 -7.33
C GLY A 134 10.09 -19.21 -6.47
N TYR A 135 9.60 -19.24 -5.22
CA TYR A 135 9.73 -20.41 -4.34
C TYR A 135 9.10 -21.67 -4.93
N TYR A 136 7.92 -21.53 -5.56
CA TYR A 136 7.21 -22.65 -6.19
C TYR A 136 7.57 -22.86 -7.67
N GLN A 137 8.51 -22.09 -8.23
CA GLN A 137 8.91 -22.11 -9.64
C GLN A 137 7.72 -21.87 -10.59
N ILE A 138 6.85 -20.94 -10.21
CA ILE A 138 5.72 -20.47 -11.01
C ILE A 138 6.21 -19.26 -11.84
N PRO A 139 6.05 -19.27 -13.17
CA PRO A 139 6.32 -18.11 -14.01
C PRO A 139 5.41 -16.93 -13.63
N LEU A 140 5.96 -15.71 -13.61
CA LEU A 140 5.24 -14.50 -13.26
C LEU A 140 5.77 -13.31 -14.07
N ASN A 141 4.91 -12.69 -14.87
CA ASN A 141 5.04 -11.29 -15.22
C ASN A 141 4.29 -10.46 -14.18
N HIS A 142 5.01 -9.88 -13.23
CA HIS A 142 4.39 -9.25 -12.06
C HIS A 142 3.64 -7.97 -12.47
N HIS A 143 2.45 -7.73 -11.88
CA HIS A 143 1.53 -6.64 -12.23
C HIS A 143 0.85 -6.79 -13.61
N ASP A 144 0.81 -8.02 -14.13
CA ASP A 144 -0.19 -8.43 -15.12
C ASP A 144 -1.31 -9.17 -14.39
N ALA A 145 -2.54 -8.65 -14.50
CA ALA A 145 -3.70 -9.17 -13.77
C ALA A 145 -3.93 -10.68 -13.98
N LEU A 146 -3.63 -11.23 -15.17
CA LEU A 146 -3.82 -12.65 -15.43
C LEU A 146 -2.72 -13.50 -14.81
N ASP A 147 -1.47 -13.10 -14.98
CA ASP A 147 -0.31 -13.76 -14.41
C ASP A 147 -0.38 -13.76 -12.88
N ASP A 148 -0.80 -12.66 -12.28
CA ASP A 148 -0.94 -12.53 -10.83
C ASP A 148 -2.09 -13.43 -10.30
N ALA A 149 -3.25 -13.45 -10.97
CA ALA A 149 -4.35 -14.36 -10.66
C ALA A 149 -3.94 -15.84 -10.82
N ARG A 150 -3.18 -16.18 -11.88
CA ARG A 150 -2.66 -17.53 -12.12
C ARG A 150 -1.69 -17.95 -11.03
N ALA A 151 -0.77 -17.07 -10.64
CA ALA A 151 0.17 -17.35 -9.57
C ALA A 151 -0.54 -17.56 -8.24
N ALA A 152 -1.54 -16.73 -7.90
CA ALA A 152 -2.38 -16.94 -6.73
C ALA A 152 -3.08 -18.32 -6.77
N ALA A 153 -3.62 -18.72 -7.93
CA ALA A 153 -4.26 -20.01 -8.10
C ALA A 153 -3.29 -21.18 -7.86
N LEU A 154 -2.13 -21.16 -8.51
CA LEU A 154 -1.11 -22.20 -8.42
C LEU A 154 -0.50 -22.29 -7.02
N ILE A 155 -0.25 -21.15 -6.36
CA ILE A 155 0.17 -21.12 -4.95
C ILE A 155 -0.86 -21.84 -4.09
N LEU A 156 -2.15 -21.56 -4.26
CA LEU A 156 -3.17 -22.24 -3.47
C LEU A 156 -3.21 -23.74 -3.73
N VAL A 157 -3.09 -24.19 -4.98
CA VAL A 157 -2.95 -25.62 -5.30
C VAL A 157 -1.79 -26.24 -4.53
N LYS A 158 -0.61 -25.59 -4.52
CA LYS A 158 0.57 -26.07 -3.77
C LYS A 158 0.35 -26.13 -2.27
N LEU A 159 -0.36 -25.15 -1.70
CA LEU A 159 -0.71 -25.15 -0.27
C LEU A 159 -1.71 -26.26 0.07
N LEU A 160 -2.71 -26.50 -0.79
CA LEU A 160 -3.69 -27.58 -0.63
C LEU A 160 -3.02 -28.96 -0.73
N GLU A 161 -2.14 -29.17 -1.71
CA GLU A 161 -1.35 -30.39 -1.87
C GLU A 161 -0.47 -30.66 -0.63
N ARG A 162 0.25 -29.65 -0.15
CA ARG A 162 1.13 -29.74 1.02
C ARG A 162 0.37 -30.17 2.28
N GLU A 163 -0.83 -29.62 2.48
CA GLU A 163 -1.65 -29.86 3.67
C GLU A 163 -2.67 -30.99 3.49
N GLN A 164 -2.65 -31.66 2.32
CA GLN A 164 -3.54 -32.75 1.95
C GLN A 164 -5.03 -32.38 2.12
N GLN A 165 -5.39 -31.16 1.74
CA GLN A 165 -6.77 -30.65 1.80
C GLN A 165 -7.41 -30.65 0.42
N LEU A 166 -8.72 -30.87 0.34
CA LEU A 166 -9.44 -30.98 -0.93
C LEU A 166 -10.06 -29.65 -1.37
N SER A 167 -10.21 -28.69 -0.44
CA SER A 167 -10.80 -27.38 -0.70
C SER A 167 -10.15 -26.22 0.08
N PRO A 168 -10.24 -24.97 -0.43
CA PRO A 168 -9.82 -23.77 0.30
C PRO A 168 -10.52 -23.62 1.65
N THR A 169 -11.80 -24.00 1.73
CA THR A 169 -12.59 -24.02 2.98
C THR A 169 -11.95 -24.89 4.05
N GLU A 170 -11.65 -26.16 3.73
CA GLU A 170 -11.06 -27.08 4.69
C GLU A 170 -9.70 -26.59 5.16
N LEU A 171 -8.85 -26.12 4.24
CA LEU A 171 -7.54 -25.55 4.56
C LEU A 171 -7.65 -24.36 5.51
N ALA A 172 -8.50 -23.39 5.18
CA ALA A 172 -8.68 -22.20 6.00
C ALA A 172 -9.15 -22.55 7.42
N LEU A 173 -10.17 -23.41 7.55
CA LEU A 173 -10.69 -23.83 8.83
C LEU A 173 -9.65 -24.61 9.64
N ALA A 174 -8.93 -25.55 9.02
CA ALA A 174 -7.85 -26.31 9.65
C ALA A 174 -6.72 -25.41 10.18
N LYS A 175 -6.49 -24.27 9.53
CA LYS A 175 -5.47 -23.28 9.93
C LYS A 175 -6.01 -22.15 10.81
N GLY A 176 -7.26 -22.26 11.27
CA GLY A 176 -7.87 -21.33 12.21
C GLY A 176 -8.23 -19.98 11.59
N TYR A 177 -8.60 -19.95 10.32
CA TYR A 177 -9.10 -18.75 9.65
C TYR A 177 -10.63 -18.70 9.64
N LYS A 178 -11.16 -17.48 9.73
CA LYS A 178 -12.53 -17.15 9.35
C LYS A 178 -12.57 -16.94 7.84
N ILE A 179 -13.51 -17.62 7.19
CA ILE A 179 -13.73 -17.54 5.74
C ILE A 179 -14.30 -16.16 5.41
N GLY A 180 -13.72 -15.50 4.40
CA GLY A 180 -14.23 -14.24 3.88
C GLY A 180 -15.55 -14.47 3.14
N LYS A 181 -16.47 -13.51 3.19
CA LYS A 181 -17.77 -13.62 2.52
C LYS A 181 -18.11 -12.31 1.84
N MET A 182 -18.60 -12.39 0.60
CA MET A 182 -19.40 -11.33 -0.01
C MET A 182 -20.84 -11.82 -0.08
N HIS A 183 -21.79 -10.95 0.22
CA HIS A 183 -23.21 -11.27 0.24
C HIS A 183 -24.06 -10.02 -0.03
N ALA A 184 -25.33 -10.20 -0.38
CA ALA A 184 -26.22 -9.11 -0.79
C ALA A 184 -26.28 -7.90 0.17
N ARG A 185 -26.02 -8.10 1.47
CA ARG A 185 -26.03 -7.03 2.50
C ARG A 185 -24.64 -6.58 2.97
N GLY A 186 -23.58 -6.82 2.20
CA GLY A 186 -22.21 -6.41 2.54
C GLY A 186 -21.16 -7.51 2.47
N TYR A 187 -20.15 -7.45 3.33
CA TYR A 187 -19.04 -8.39 3.31
C TYR A 187 -18.50 -8.68 4.72
N SER A 188 -17.72 -9.76 4.85
CA SER A 188 -16.91 -10.06 6.02
C SER A 188 -15.49 -10.48 5.61
N PRO A 189 -14.44 -9.96 6.26
CA PRO A 189 -13.06 -10.22 5.86
C PRO A 189 -12.62 -11.67 6.08
N PHE A 190 -11.75 -12.17 5.21
CA PHE A 190 -10.92 -13.34 5.50
C PHE A 190 -9.88 -12.96 6.56
N SER A 191 -9.91 -13.60 7.73
CA SER A 191 -9.05 -13.20 8.85
C SER A 191 -8.66 -14.38 9.73
N ALA A 192 -7.53 -14.28 10.43
CA ALA A 192 -7.22 -15.23 11.49
C ALA A 192 -8.30 -15.17 12.59
N THR A 193 -8.60 -16.32 13.22
CA THR A 193 -9.44 -16.34 14.42
C THR A 193 -8.65 -15.76 15.60
N ALA A 194 -9.29 -14.88 16.38
CA ALA A 194 -8.65 -14.33 17.55
C ALA A 194 -8.28 -15.46 18.52
N ALA A 195 -7.00 -15.55 18.89
CA ALA A 195 -6.60 -16.44 19.97
C ALA A 195 -7.36 -16.04 21.24
N LYS A 196 -7.99 -16.99 21.92
CA LYS A 196 -8.53 -16.75 23.26
C LYS A 196 -7.37 -16.36 24.18
N SER A 197 -7.15 -15.06 24.36
CA SER A 197 -6.29 -14.54 25.40
C SER A 197 -6.81 -15.09 26.73
N LYS A 198 -6.01 -15.93 27.41
CA LYS A 198 -6.20 -16.20 28.83
C LYS A 198 -6.01 -14.86 29.53
N LYS A 199 -7.13 -14.22 29.89
CA LYS A 199 -7.17 -13.00 30.69
C LYS A 199 -6.49 -13.31 32.03
N GLN A 200 -5.19 -12.99 32.16
CA GLN A 200 -4.57 -12.91 33.48
C GLN A 200 -5.15 -11.66 34.15
N ALA A 201 -5.84 -11.87 35.27
CA ALA A 201 -6.36 -10.81 36.11
C ALA A 201 -5.18 -9.98 36.64
N LYS A 202 -5.21 -8.66 36.38
CA LYS A 202 -4.30 -7.71 37.02
C LYS A 202 -4.62 -7.63 38.52
N PRO A 203 -3.63 -7.64 39.42
CA PRO A 203 -3.88 -7.30 40.81
C PRO A 203 -4.18 -5.80 40.92
N ALA A 204 -5.16 -5.46 41.75
CA ALA A 204 -5.49 -4.09 42.10
C ALA A 204 -4.30 -3.43 42.84
N ALA A 205 -3.77 -2.33 42.29
CA ALA A 205 -2.82 -1.49 42.97
C ALA A 205 -3.56 -0.37 43.72
N SER A 206 -3.30 -0.32 45.02
CA SER A 206 -3.83 0.62 46.01
C SER A 206 -3.48 2.07 45.68
N ALA A 207 -4.46 2.94 45.91
CA ALA A 207 -4.28 4.37 45.99
C ALA A 207 -3.38 4.77 47.18
N SER A 208 -2.42 5.65 46.93
CA SER A 208 -1.91 6.55 47.96
C SER A 208 -1.46 7.86 47.31
N ALA A 209 -2.19 8.92 47.68
CA ALA A 209 -1.89 10.29 47.36
C ALA A 209 -0.69 10.77 48.18
N LYS A 210 0.21 11.54 47.57
CA LYS A 210 0.95 12.60 48.26
C LYS A 210 1.20 13.76 47.30
N ARG A 211 0.49 14.86 47.56
CA ARG A 211 0.83 16.21 47.11
C ARG A 211 2.19 16.60 47.70
N ALA A 212 3.05 17.18 46.87
CA ALA A 212 3.98 18.21 47.30
C ALA A 212 4.00 19.27 46.19
N ALA A 213 3.54 20.46 46.54
CA ALA A 213 3.62 21.65 45.71
C ALA A 213 5.07 22.15 45.74
N ALA A 214 5.63 22.43 44.57
CA ALA A 214 6.74 23.35 44.41
C ALA A 214 6.44 24.20 43.18
N SER A 215 6.03 25.42 43.45
CA SER A 215 5.96 26.53 42.51
C SER A 215 7.36 26.80 41.98
N ALA A 216 7.55 26.62 40.68
CA ALA A 216 8.59 27.30 39.94
C ALA A 216 7.94 27.89 38.69
N THR A 217 7.88 29.22 38.69
CA THR A 217 7.67 30.09 37.54
C THR A 217 8.53 29.64 36.37
N GLU A 218 7.91 29.11 35.32
CA GLU A 218 8.50 29.05 33.98
C GLU A 218 7.54 29.71 33.01
N THR A 219 7.94 30.93 32.68
CA THR A 219 7.74 31.68 31.44
C THR A 219 7.06 30.90 30.32
N THR A 220 5.90 31.42 29.92
CA THR A 220 5.27 31.22 28.62
C THR A 220 6.27 31.57 27.51
N ALA A 221 6.98 30.55 27.01
CA ALA A 221 7.62 30.58 25.70
C ALA A 221 6.76 29.75 24.76
N GLU A 222 6.21 30.40 23.74
CA GLU A 222 5.68 29.72 22.55
C GLU A 222 6.77 28.77 22.05
N LYS A 223 6.59 27.46 22.24
CA LYS A 223 7.52 26.45 21.71
C LYS A 223 7.35 26.42 20.19
N SER A 224 8.14 27.23 19.49
CA SER A 224 8.42 27.03 18.07
C SER A 224 9.04 25.65 17.87
N GLY A 225 8.59 24.92 16.85
CA GLY A 225 9.13 23.60 16.52
C GLY A 225 10.60 23.68 16.11
N LEU A 226 11.28 22.53 16.11
CA LEU A 226 12.70 22.45 15.77
C LEU A 226 12.93 22.62 14.26
N GLN A 227 13.65 23.66 13.84
CA GLN A 227 14.14 23.78 12.47
C GLN A 227 15.35 22.86 12.25
N LEU A 228 15.29 22.03 11.22
CA LEU A 228 16.34 21.07 10.87
C LEU A 228 17.14 21.53 9.64
N VAL A 229 18.39 21.07 9.56
CA VAL A 229 19.24 21.14 8.36
C VAL A 229 19.54 19.75 7.83
N SER A 230 19.98 19.63 6.58
CA SER A 230 20.32 18.34 5.97
C SER A 230 21.36 17.58 6.81
N GLY A 231 21.12 16.28 7.00
CA GLY A 231 21.87 15.37 7.86
C GLY A 231 21.52 15.41 9.35
N GLN A 232 20.72 16.40 9.79
CA GLN A 232 20.33 16.53 11.20
C GLN A 232 19.24 15.53 11.57
N LYS A 233 19.36 14.97 12.79
CA LYS A 233 18.42 14.01 13.36
C LYS A 233 17.62 14.63 14.50
N ALA A 234 16.31 14.38 14.51
CA ALA A 234 15.38 14.82 15.56
C ALA A 234 14.76 13.63 16.29
N GLU A 235 14.60 13.73 17.61
CA GLU A 235 13.83 12.76 18.40
C GLU A 235 12.34 13.08 18.32
N ILE A 236 11.50 12.14 17.87
CA ILE A 236 10.07 12.40 17.65
C ILE A 236 9.22 11.84 18.80
N THR A 237 9.38 10.57 19.16
CA THR A 237 8.47 9.95 20.15
C THR A 237 9.01 9.98 21.58
N ARG A 238 10.34 10.01 21.77
CA ARG A 238 10.97 9.76 23.07
C ARG A 238 10.53 10.72 24.18
N HIS A 239 10.48 12.01 23.86
CA HIS A 239 10.17 13.06 24.84
C HIS A 239 8.70 13.49 24.80
N LEU A 240 7.99 13.16 23.72
CA LEU A 240 6.62 13.59 23.49
C LEU A 240 5.58 12.52 23.83
N GLY A 241 5.99 11.25 24.03
CA GLY A 241 5.08 10.15 24.32
C GLY A 241 4.05 9.90 23.21
N LEU A 242 4.39 10.30 21.97
CA LEU A 242 3.48 10.28 20.84
C LEU A 242 3.31 8.87 20.27
N ASN A 243 2.05 8.47 20.14
CA ASN A 243 1.67 7.26 19.41
C ASN A 243 1.24 7.56 17.97
N GLN A 244 1.02 8.83 17.64
CA GLN A 244 0.62 9.28 16.31
C GLN A 244 1.40 10.52 15.90
N LEU A 245 1.54 10.73 14.60
CA LEU A 245 2.23 11.88 14.00
C LEU A 245 1.54 12.29 12.69
N LEU A 246 1.55 13.58 12.37
CA LEU A 246 1.30 14.06 11.02
C LEU A 246 2.63 14.49 10.39
N ALA A 247 2.94 13.94 9.22
CA ALA A 247 4.01 14.44 8.37
C ALA A 247 3.37 15.14 7.17
N ARG A 248 3.49 16.47 7.11
CA ARG A 248 2.95 17.30 6.04
C ARG A 248 4.08 17.72 5.13
N VAL A 249 3.96 17.45 3.84
CA VAL A 249 4.93 17.82 2.81
C VAL A 249 4.31 18.90 1.94
N SER A 250 5.06 19.96 1.67
CA SER A 250 4.64 21.09 0.84
C SER A 250 5.73 21.51 -0.13
N TRP A 251 5.32 22.12 -1.23
CA TRP A 251 6.22 22.67 -2.25
C TRP A 251 5.55 23.83 -2.99
N LYS A 252 6.32 24.55 -3.78
CA LYS A 252 5.85 25.61 -4.67
C LYS A 252 6.36 25.38 -6.08
N LEU A 253 5.44 25.46 -7.05
CA LEU A 253 5.79 25.33 -8.45
C LEU A 253 6.25 26.68 -9.01
N LEU A 254 7.44 26.71 -9.61
CA LEU A 254 7.87 27.83 -10.46
C LEU A 254 7.34 27.66 -11.88
N ASN A 255 7.15 26.41 -12.31
CA ASN A 255 6.46 26.05 -13.54
C ASN A 255 5.11 25.37 -13.22
N PRO A 256 3.96 26.03 -13.50
CA PRO A 256 2.64 25.47 -13.23
C PRO A 256 2.28 24.20 -14.02
N ALA A 257 3.03 23.86 -15.07
CA ALA A 257 2.83 22.64 -15.83
C ALA A 257 3.41 21.38 -15.14
N ILE A 258 4.16 21.57 -14.05
CA ILE A 258 4.75 20.47 -13.28
C ILE A 258 3.71 19.86 -12.35
N GLU A 259 3.61 18.54 -12.38
CA GLU A 259 2.86 17.77 -11.40
C GLU A 259 3.83 17.00 -10.51
N ILE A 260 3.57 17.01 -9.19
CA ILE A 260 4.42 16.37 -8.18
C ILE A 260 3.59 15.41 -7.35
N ASP A 261 4.12 14.21 -7.18
CA ASP A 261 3.58 13.17 -6.33
C ASP A 261 4.38 13.05 -5.05
N ALA A 262 3.68 12.98 -3.91
CA ALA A 262 4.27 12.71 -2.61
C ALA A 262 4.01 11.27 -2.20
N THR A 263 5.08 10.57 -1.79
CA THR A 263 5.03 9.14 -1.44
C THR A 263 5.75 8.90 -0.11
N ALA A 264 5.23 7.96 0.68
CA ALA A 264 5.88 7.42 1.86
C ALA A 264 6.14 5.91 1.66
N PHE A 265 7.40 5.50 1.61
CA PHE A 265 7.78 4.09 1.54
C PHE A 265 7.98 3.55 2.96
N LEU A 266 7.21 2.54 3.36
CA LEU A 266 7.35 1.83 4.64
C LEU A 266 8.39 0.72 4.48
N LEU A 267 9.49 0.81 5.22
CA LEU A 267 10.68 0.01 4.99
C LEU A 267 10.99 -0.89 6.18
N SER A 268 11.48 -2.09 5.88
CA SER A 268 12.06 -2.99 6.87
C SER A 268 13.44 -2.52 7.33
N ALA A 269 14.04 -3.28 8.26
CA ALA A 269 15.42 -3.04 8.68
C ALA A 269 16.44 -3.14 7.51
N ALA A 270 16.10 -3.85 6.44
CA ALA A 270 16.89 -3.94 5.22
C ALA A 270 16.73 -2.72 4.30
N ARG A 271 15.96 -1.70 4.70
CA ARG A 271 15.62 -0.49 3.92
C ARG A 271 14.88 -0.78 2.61
N ARG A 272 14.09 -1.85 2.60
CA ARG A 272 13.22 -2.21 1.47
C ARG A 272 11.77 -2.26 1.93
N CYS A 273 10.86 -1.90 1.05
CA CYS A 273 9.46 -2.28 1.17
C CYS A 273 9.40 -3.81 1.15
N GLU A 274 8.55 -4.40 1.98
CA GLU A 274 8.38 -5.85 2.00
C GLU A 274 7.18 -6.30 1.18
N ARG A 275 6.31 -5.37 0.77
CA ARG A 275 5.24 -5.52 -0.22
C ARG A 275 5.00 -4.21 -0.98
N ASP A 276 4.24 -4.24 -2.07
CA ASP A 276 3.90 -3.02 -2.82
C ASP A 276 2.94 -2.13 -2.05
N GLU A 277 2.12 -2.70 -1.15
CA GLU A 277 1.25 -1.90 -0.28
C GLU A 277 2.01 -1.16 0.84
N ASP A 278 3.32 -1.41 0.96
CA ASP A 278 4.18 -0.60 1.82
C ASP A 278 4.57 0.72 1.12
N CYS A 279 4.17 0.94 -0.13
CA CYS A 279 4.23 2.24 -0.81
C CYS A 279 2.93 3.01 -0.58
N ILE A 280 2.98 4.12 0.17
CA ILE A 280 1.82 4.92 0.55
C ILE A 280 1.82 6.22 -0.23
N PHE A 281 0.80 6.42 -1.05
CA PHE A 281 0.66 7.57 -1.94
C PHE A 281 -0.83 7.76 -2.22
N TYR A 282 -1.20 8.69 -3.09
CA TYR A 282 -2.61 8.88 -3.44
C TYR A 282 -3.26 7.57 -3.93
N GLY A 283 -2.64 6.84 -4.87
CA GLY A 283 -3.12 5.57 -5.45
C GLY A 283 -3.28 4.40 -4.48
N ASN A 284 -2.48 4.39 -3.41
CA ASN A 284 -2.57 3.44 -2.31
C ASN A 284 -2.57 4.19 -0.98
N PRO A 285 -3.71 4.80 -0.60
CA PRO A 285 -3.73 5.83 0.43
C PRO A 285 -3.63 5.26 1.83
N ASP A 286 -3.93 3.98 2.05
CA ASP A 286 -3.92 3.36 3.37
C ASP A 286 -2.99 2.17 3.41
N SER A 287 -2.07 2.18 4.37
CA SER A 287 -1.23 1.03 4.65
C SER A 287 -2.03 -0.08 5.34
N PRO A 288 -1.51 -1.33 5.35
CA PRO A 288 -2.11 -2.40 6.11
C PRO A 288 -2.32 -2.02 7.59
N PHE A 289 -3.49 -2.40 8.11
CA PHE A 289 -3.97 -2.05 9.45
C PHE A 289 -4.23 -0.55 9.68
N ASN A 290 -4.25 0.26 8.62
CA ASN A 290 -4.42 1.72 8.67
C ASN A 290 -3.41 2.37 9.63
N SER A 291 -2.15 1.92 9.54
CA SER A 291 -1.05 2.42 10.37
C SER A 291 -0.42 3.67 9.78
N VAL A 292 -0.49 3.85 8.47
CA VAL A 292 -0.14 5.09 7.76
C VAL A 292 -1.25 5.35 6.74
N SER A 293 -1.68 6.61 6.65
CA SER A 293 -2.69 7.05 5.68
C SER A 293 -2.25 8.33 5.00
N TYR A 294 -2.47 8.44 3.69
CA TYR A 294 -2.20 9.60 2.86
C TYR A 294 -3.47 10.44 2.69
N SER A 295 -3.29 11.75 2.60
CA SER A 295 -4.34 12.68 2.17
C SER A 295 -3.73 13.83 1.41
N LYS A 296 -4.30 14.15 0.23
CA LYS A 296 -4.02 15.40 -0.47
C LYS A 296 -4.82 16.51 0.18
N ILE A 297 -4.15 17.47 0.81
CA ILE A 297 -4.80 18.54 1.60
C ILE A 297 -4.75 19.90 0.91
N GLY A 298 -4.00 20.00 -0.19
CA GLY A 298 -3.93 21.17 -1.04
C GLY A 298 -3.34 20.81 -2.42
N PRO A 299 -3.30 21.76 -3.37
CA PRO A 299 -2.75 21.53 -4.69
C PRO A 299 -1.24 21.21 -4.67
N HIS A 300 -0.52 21.72 -3.67
CA HIS A 300 0.93 21.53 -3.49
C HIS A 300 1.25 21.06 -2.07
N GLU A 301 0.30 20.35 -1.44
CA GLU A 301 0.44 19.85 -0.08
C GLU A 301 -0.13 18.44 0.06
N ALA A 302 0.69 17.57 0.64
CA ALA A 302 0.33 16.20 0.99
C ALA A 302 0.53 15.96 2.49
N GLN A 303 -0.27 15.07 3.07
CA GLN A 303 -0.17 14.73 4.47
C GLN A 303 -0.19 13.21 4.67
N PHE A 304 0.73 12.74 5.50
CA PHE A 304 0.78 11.37 5.99
C PHE A 304 0.42 11.36 7.47
N LYS A 305 -0.66 10.67 7.82
CA LYS A 305 -1.02 10.40 9.22
C LYS A 305 -0.52 9.03 9.61
N ILE A 306 0.28 8.99 10.68
CA ILE A 306 0.98 7.79 11.14
C ILE A 306 0.48 7.43 12.53
N ASP A 307 0.20 6.15 12.76
CA ASP A 307 -0.12 5.54 14.04
C ASP A 307 0.91 4.45 14.36
N PHE A 308 1.92 4.83 15.15
CA PHE A 308 3.03 3.97 15.52
C PHE A 308 2.58 2.72 16.28
N SER A 309 1.41 2.75 16.93
CA SER A 309 0.88 1.61 17.69
C SER A 309 0.29 0.51 16.80
N LYS A 310 -0.04 0.85 15.55
CA LYS A 310 -0.58 -0.08 14.55
C LYS A 310 0.46 -0.53 13.53
N LEU A 311 1.64 0.08 13.53
CA LEU A 311 2.71 -0.29 12.60
C LEU A 311 3.12 -1.75 12.81
N PRO A 312 3.20 -2.55 11.74
CA PRO A 312 3.76 -3.89 11.82
C PRO A 312 5.21 -3.85 12.32
N LEU A 313 5.60 -4.81 13.17
CA LEU A 313 6.94 -4.85 13.80
C LEU A 313 8.10 -4.92 12.79
N GLN A 314 7.84 -5.40 11.57
CA GLN A 314 8.86 -5.41 10.53
C GLN A 314 9.20 -4.01 10.00
N ILE A 315 8.29 -3.03 10.11
CA ILE A 315 8.52 -1.66 9.64
C ILE A 315 9.41 -0.93 10.64
N GLN A 316 10.61 -0.58 10.20
CA GLN A 316 11.63 0.08 11.01
C GLN A 316 12.01 1.46 10.47
N ARG A 317 11.54 1.81 9.28
CA ARG A 317 11.81 3.09 8.63
C ARG A 317 10.65 3.50 7.72
N MET A 318 10.46 4.79 7.49
CA MET A 318 9.53 5.36 6.54
C MET A 318 10.23 6.50 5.80
N ALA A 319 10.41 6.38 4.49
CA ALA A 319 11.05 7.40 3.66
C ALA A 319 10.00 8.26 2.97
N PHE A 320 10.09 9.58 3.10
CA PHE A 320 9.19 10.52 2.43
C PHE A 320 9.85 11.11 1.19
N THR A 321 9.17 11.05 0.06
CA THR A 321 9.73 11.41 -1.25
C THR A 321 8.78 12.30 -2.05
N LEU A 322 9.34 13.06 -2.98
CA LEU A 322 8.61 13.71 -4.06
C LEU A 322 9.14 13.23 -5.41
N SER A 323 8.27 13.14 -6.42
CA SER A 323 8.66 12.85 -7.81
C SER A 323 7.84 13.68 -8.79
N ILE A 324 8.48 14.15 -9.86
CA ILE A 324 7.84 14.92 -10.93
C ILE A 324 7.27 13.99 -11.99
N TYR A 325 6.00 14.17 -12.34
CA TYR A 325 5.31 13.49 -13.43
C TYR A 325 6.03 13.71 -14.77
N GLU A 326 6.39 12.63 -15.47
CA GLU A 326 7.12 12.60 -16.74
C GLU A 326 8.28 13.60 -16.84
N GLY A 327 9.00 13.82 -15.73
CA GLY A 327 10.00 14.88 -15.64
C GLY A 327 11.01 14.91 -16.79
N GLU A 328 11.56 13.75 -17.15
CA GLU A 328 12.54 13.66 -18.23
C GLU A 328 11.93 13.93 -19.62
N ALA A 329 10.75 13.37 -19.90
CA ALA A 329 10.09 13.53 -21.19
C ALA A 329 9.58 14.96 -21.41
N GLN A 330 9.12 15.62 -20.35
CA GLN A 330 8.58 16.98 -20.39
C GLN A 330 9.63 18.06 -20.11
N GLN A 331 10.90 17.68 -19.91
CA GLN A 331 11.98 18.58 -19.47
C GLN A 331 11.62 19.37 -18.21
N HIS A 332 10.94 18.69 -17.28
CA HIS A 332 10.58 19.18 -15.97
C HIS A 332 11.52 18.59 -14.91
N ASP A 333 12.12 19.44 -14.09
CA ASP A 333 13.01 19.02 -13.01
C ASP A 333 12.83 19.87 -11.74
N PHE A 334 13.46 19.43 -10.64
CA PHE A 334 13.31 20.08 -9.35
C PHE A 334 13.99 21.47 -9.26
N SER A 335 14.76 21.91 -10.27
CA SER A 335 15.18 23.32 -10.34
C SER A 335 14.02 24.28 -10.60
N GLN A 336 12.88 23.75 -11.05
CA GLN A 336 11.64 24.49 -11.31
C GLN A 336 10.63 24.38 -10.15
N VAL A 337 11.09 23.90 -9.00
CA VAL A 337 10.30 23.73 -7.78
C VAL A 337 11.04 24.42 -6.64
N ALA A 338 10.32 25.18 -5.83
CA ALA A 338 10.87 25.93 -4.71
C ALA A 338 10.14 25.61 -3.41
N GLU A 339 10.69 26.08 -2.29
CA GLU A 339 10.04 26.03 -0.97
C GLU A 339 9.59 24.61 -0.59
N ILE A 340 10.41 23.59 -0.91
CA ILE A 340 10.10 22.21 -0.56
C ILE A 340 10.34 22.02 0.93
N SER A 341 9.34 21.53 1.65
CA SER A 341 9.43 21.34 3.08
C SER A 341 8.65 20.15 3.58
N ILE A 342 9.08 19.64 4.74
CA ILE A 342 8.32 18.69 5.54
C ILE A 342 8.17 19.19 6.98
N CYS A 343 6.94 19.19 7.46
CA CYS A 343 6.57 19.54 8.83
C CYS A 343 6.06 18.31 9.56
N LEU A 344 6.65 18.02 10.72
CA LEU A 344 6.21 16.99 11.65
C LEU A 344 5.37 17.65 12.73
N LEU A 345 4.09 17.28 12.81
CA LEU A 345 3.09 17.95 13.64
C LEU A 345 2.44 16.98 14.64
N HIS A 346 2.05 17.52 15.79
CA HIS A 346 1.21 16.82 16.74
C HIS A 346 -0.21 16.61 16.17
N PRO A 347 -0.76 15.38 16.15
CA PRO A 347 -1.94 15.07 15.34
C PRO A 347 -3.27 15.67 15.84
N GLN A 348 -3.37 16.05 17.12
CA GLN A 348 -4.60 16.67 17.66
C GLN A 348 -4.53 18.20 17.74
N THR A 349 -3.34 18.76 17.91
CA THR A 349 -3.14 20.20 18.18
C THR A 349 -2.51 20.90 16.99
N GLU A 350 -2.03 20.15 16.00
CA GLU A 350 -1.21 20.62 14.87
C GLU A 350 0.01 21.43 15.29
N GLN A 351 0.45 21.30 16.55
CA GLN A 351 1.65 21.96 17.03
C GLN A 351 2.87 21.41 16.28
N LEU A 352 3.69 22.33 15.75
CA LEU A 352 4.94 21.99 15.08
C LEU A 352 5.94 21.35 16.04
N ILE A 353 6.42 20.16 15.67
CA ILE A 353 7.45 19.41 16.39
C ILE A 353 8.81 19.66 15.75
N ALA A 354 8.89 19.46 14.43
CA ALA A 354 10.08 19.73 13.64
C ALA A 354 9.71 20.11 12.21
N GLN A 355 10.57 20.91 11.56
CA GLN A 355 10.45 21.32 10.18
C GLN A 355 11.80 21.14 9.48
N PHE A 356 11.76 20.72 8.23
CA PHE A 356 12.93 20.68 7.36
C PHE A 356 12.57 21.29 6.01
N ASP A 357 13.26 22.36 5.65
CA ASP A 357 13.17 23.02 4.35
C ASP A 357 14.42 22.69 3.53
N PHE A 358 14.24 22.41 2.23
CA PHE A 358 15.34 22.15 1.30
C PHE A 358 14.93 22.44 -0.14
N GLY A 359 15.86 22.30 -1.08
CA GLY A 359 15.58 22.37 -2.51
C GLY A 359 16.42 23.39 -3.29
N GLU A 360 17.16 24.28 -2.61
CA GLU A 360 17.97 25.32 -3.27
C GLU A 360 19.09 24.74 -4.15
N ASP A 361 19.62 23.56 -3.80
CA ASP A 361 20.71 22.89 -4.51
C ASP A 361 20.21 21.82 -5.52
N LEU A 362 18.89 21.66 -5.70
CA LEU A 362 18.35 20.73 -6.67
C LEU A 362 18.48 21.31 -8.07
N LEU A 363 18.99 20.49 -8.99
CA LEU A 363 19.24 20.85 -10.37
C LEU A 363 18.31 20.03 -11.27
N LYS A 364 18.85 18.97 -11.87
CA LYS A 364 18.18 18.19 -12.91
C LYS A 364 17.47 16.95 -12.39
N GLU A 365 17.35 16.81 -11.08
CA GLU A 365 16.69 15.66 -10.48
C GLU A 365 15.19 15.70 -10.73
N THR A 366 14.60 14.52 -10.92
CA THR A 366 13.16 14.33 -11.19
C THR A 366 12.46 13.57 -10.06
N ALA A 367 13.23 13.14 -9.06
CA ALA A 367 12.77 12.55 -7.81
C ALA A 367 13.67 12.97 -6.66
N ILE A 368 13.14 13.06 -5.44
CA ILE A 368 13.91 13.41 -4.23
C ILE A 368 13.42 12.60 -3.02
N VAL A 369 14.35 12.29 -2.12
CA VAL A 369 14.05 11.81 -0.76
C VAL A 369 14.22 12.98 0.19
N ILE A 370 13.12 13.39 0.83
CA ILE A 370 13.09 14.49 1.78
C ILE A 370 13.76 14.08 3.09
N GLY A 371 13.36 12.94 3.64
CA GLY A 371 13.88 12.45 4.92
C GLY A 371 13.21 11.15 5.36
N ASP A 372 13.78 10.57 6.41
CA ASP A 372 13.37 9.27 6.93
C ASP A 372 12.88 9.40 8.38
N LEU A 373 11.69 8.88 8.69
CA LEU A 373 11.40 8.42 10.05
C LEU A 373 12.03 7.05 10.25
N TYR A 374 12.73 6.81 11.36
CA TYR A 374 13.33 5.50 11.64
C TYR A 374 13.29 5.14 13.12
N LEU A 375 13.16 3.86 13.41
CA LEU A 375 13.12 3.31 14.75
C LEU A 375 14.54 3.16 15.30
N HIS A 376 14.79 3.70 16.48
CA HIS A 376 16.07 3.61 17.17
C HIS A 376 15.84 3.50 18.68
N ASN A 377 16.32 2.40 19.29
CA ASN A 377 16.15 2.11 20.72
C ASN A 377 14.68 2.24 21.20
N GLY A 378 13.73 1.76 20.40
CA GLY A 378 12.30 1.76 20.72
C GLY A 378 11.59 3.11 20.52
N HIS A 379 12.27 4.12 19.97
CA HIS A 379 11.70 5.42 19.68
C HIS A 379 11.90 5.81 18.22
N TRP A 380 10.93 6.51 17.65
CA TRP A 380 11.02 7.04 16.29
C TRP A 380 11.77 8.36 16.29
N LYS A 381 12.67 8.48 15.32
CA LYS A 381 13.49 9.65 15.03
C LYS A 381 13.29 10.05 13.59
N PHE A 382 13.50 11.33 13.29
CA PHE A 382 13.54 11.82 11.92
C PHE A 382 14.98 12.15 11.51
N ASP A 383 15.37 11.77 10.30
CA ASP A 383 16.64 12.12 9.66
C ASP A 383 16.33 13.01 8.45
N ALA A 384 16.72 14.28 8.50
CA ALA A 384 16.57 15.20 7.37
C ALA A 384 17.61 14.85 6.29
N ILE A 385 17.18 14.47 5.09
CA ILE A 385 18.07 13.98 4.03
C ILE A 385 18.22 15.04 2.94
N GLY A 386 17.15 15.34 2.22
CA GLY A 386 17.14 16.30 1.11
C GLY A 386 18.07 15.89 -0.04
N LYS A 387 17.90 14.67 -0.58
CA LYS A 387 18.76 14.13 -1.64
C LYS A 387 17.96 13.82 -2.91
N GLY A 388 18.45 14.28 -4.06
CA GLY A 388 17.85 14.00 -5.36
C GLY A 388 18.26 12.66 -5.99
N PHE A 389 17.43 12.22 -6.92
CA PHE A 389 17.53 11.01 -7.73
C PHE A 389 17.29 11.37 -9.21
N PHE A 390 18.11 10.79 -10.07
CA PHE A 390 17.91 10.80 -11.53
C PHE A 390 17.04 9.60 -11.91
N SER A 391 16.26 9.70 -12.99
CA SER A 391 15.31 8.65 -13.44
C SER A 391 13.99 8.53 -12.65
N GLY A 392 13.61 9.57 -11.91
CA GLY A 392 12.24 9.76 -11.42
C GLY A 392 11.74 8.70 -10.44
N LEU A 393 10.43 8.44 -10.51
CA LEU A 393 9.73 7.53 -9.62
C LEU A 393 10.13 6.05 -9.78
N PRO A 394 10.33 5.49 -11.00
CA PRO A 394 10.78 4.10 -11.15
C PRO A 394 12.07 3.80 -10.38
N ALA A 395 13.05 4.73 -10.42
CA ALA A 395 14.29 4.59 -9.67
C ALA A 395 14.08 4.62 -8.15
N LEU A 396 13.11 5.40 -7.63
CA LEU A 396 12.75 5.37 -6.21
C LEU A 396 12.13 4.02 -5.84
N CYS A 397 11.19 3.53 -6.65
CA CYS A 397 10.52 2.25 -6.45
C CYS A 397 11.54 1.10 -6.41
N GLU A 398 12.42 1.01 -7.41
CA GLU A 398 13.48 -0.01 -7.48
C GLU A 398 14.48 0.12 -6.29
N ASN A 399 14.87 1.34 -5.94
CA ASN A 399 15.77 1.62 -4.82
C ASN A 399 15.18 1.14 -3.47
N PHE A 400 13.87 1.30 -3.28
CA PHE A 400 13.16 0.79 -2.10
C PHE A 400 12.63 -0.64 -2.28
N GLY A 401 12.96 -1.29 -3.39
CA GLY A 401 12.72 -2.71 -3.60
C GLY A 401 11.31 -3.09 -4.02
N LEU A 402 10.60 -2.17 -4.65
CA LEU A 402 9.41 -2.44 -5.44
C LEU A 402 9.82 -2.82 -6.87
N GLU A 403 9.01 -3.65 -7.52
CA GLU A 403 9.17 -3.96 -8.94
C GLU A 403 8.32 -2.99 -9.76
N VAL A 404 8.78 -2.67 -10.97
CA VAL A 404 8.11 -1.73 -11.89
C VAL A 404 8.08 -2.41 -13.25
N SER A 405 6.93 -2.40 -13.92
CA SER A 405 6.84 -2.93 -15.27
C SER A 405 7.59 -2.01 -16.24
N HIS A 406 8.55 -2.56 -16.98
CA HIS A 406 9.16 -1.88 -18.12
C HIS A 406 8.41 -2.35 -19.36
N PRO A 407 7.75 -1.47 -20.14
CA PRO A 407 7.04 -1.88 -21.34
C PRO A 407 7.99 -2.66 -22.25
N SER A 408 7.65 -3.91 -22.53
CA SER A 408 8.41 -4.76 -23.43
C SER A 408 8.38 -4.16 -24.84
N ASN A 409 9.57 -3.96 -25.40
CA ASN A 409 9.79 -3.30 -26.69
C ASN A 409 9.42 -4.19 -27.89
N GLU A 410 8.29 -4.92 -27.82
CA GLU A 410 7.87 -5.90 -28.84
C GLU A 410 6.68 -5.44 -29.71
N ALA A 411 6.10 -4.26 -29.47
CA ALA A 411 5.00 -3.74 -30.29
C ALA A 411 5.46 -2.76 -31.40
N GLN A 412 6.57 -3.05 -32.09
CA GLN A 412 7.01 -2.25 -33.25
C GLN A 412 7.26 -3.04 -34.55
N LEU A 413 6.82 -4.29 -34.63
CA LEU A 413 6.85 -5.07 -35.87
C LEU A 413 5.53 -5.80 -36.10
N LEU A 414 4.51 -5.08 -36.56
CA LEU A 414 3.47 -5.60 -37.46
C LEU A 414 3.05 -4.52 -38.46
#